data_AF-A0A2R6EBG5-F1
#
_entry.id   AF-A0A2R6EBG5-F1
#
_cell.length_a   1.000
_cell.length_b   1.000
_cell.length_c   1.000
_cell.angle_alpha   90.00
_cell.angle_beta   90.00
_cell.angle_gamma   90.00
#
_symmetry.space_group_name_H-M   'P 1'
#
loop_
_entity.id
_entity.type
_entity.pdbx_description
1 polymer ?
#
loop_
_entity_poly.entity_id
_entity_poly.type
_entity_poly.pdbx_seq_one_letter_code
_entity_poly.pdbx_strand_id
1 'polypeptide(L)'
;DEEPEADEVLVAGPVAFPTLPEGAADLPHILDAPDRDIDRETAGEAAREQLRADALAAAKAGDADRASVLLDVCYDLEAWAPVDTDEFRERLDDV
;
A
#
# COMPACT_ATOMS: atom_id res chain seq x y z
N ASP A 1 32.58 -15.30 13.51
CA ASP A 1 31.16 -15.44 13.83
C ASP A 1 30.49 -16.26 12.74
N GLU A 2 30.20 -17.53 13.05
CA GLU A 2 29.38 -18.41 12.20
C GLU A 2 27.93 -18.16 12.57
N GLU A 3 27.11 -17.74 11.61
CA GLU A 3 25.67 -17.64 11.81
C GLU A 3 25.08 -19.05 11.97
N PRO A 4 24.18 -19.29 12.94
CA PRO A 4 23.61 -20.61 13.14
C PRO A 4 22.80 -21.03 11.92
N GLU A 5 23.00 -22.26 11.44
CA GLU A 5 22.12 -22.88 10.44
C GLU A 5 20.70 -22.91 11.01
N ALA A 6 19.78 -22.18 10.37
CA ALA A 6 18.38 -22.20 10.73
C ALA A 6 17.78 -23.58 10.42
N ASP A 7 17.20 -24.23 11.44
CA ASP A 7 16.47 -25.48 11.27
C ASP A 7 15.28 -25.29 10.31
N GLU A 8 15.06 -26.27 9.43
CA GLU A 8 13.91 -26.27 8.52
C GLU A 8 12.61 -26.44 9.32
N VAL A 9 11.74 -25.42 9.31
CA VAL A 9 10.47 -25.42 10.04
C VAL A 9 9.28 -25.47 9.07
N LEU A 10 8.29 -26.31 9.38
CA LEU A 10 7.03 -26.36 8.65
C LEU A 10 6.02 -25.40 9.28
N VAL A 11 5.47 -24.49 8.48
CA VAL A 11 4.41 -23.55 8.90
C VAL A 11 3.11 -23.91 8.18
N ALA A 12 1.99 -23.80 8.91
CA ALA A 12 0.67 -24.00 8.34
C ALA A 12 0.42 -22.97 7.21
N GLY A 13 0.14 -23.46 6.00
CA GLY A 13 -0.19 -22.60 4.86
C GLY A 13 -1.55 -21.91 5.03
N PRO A 14 -1.87 -20.91 4.20
CA PRO A 14 -3.09 -20.11 4.32
C PRO A 14 -4.41 -20.89 4.18
N VAL A 15 -4.36 -22.13 3.66
CA VAL A 15 -5.52 -23.04 3.56
C VAL A 15 -5.66 -23.99 4.75
N ALA A 16 -4.74 -23.96 5.72
CA ALA A 16 -4.71 -24.87 6.87
C ALA A 16 -5.68 -24.45 7.99
N PHE A 17 -6.85 -23.91 7.64
CA PHE A 17 -7.87 -23.61 8.61
C PHE A 17 -8.41 -24.91 9.22
N PRO A 18 -8.38 -25.09 10.56
CA PRO A 18 -8.94 -26.28 11.20
C PRO A 18 -10.47 -26.38 11.02
N THR A 19 -11.13 -25.26 10.71
CA THR A 19 -12.51 -25.20 10.24
C THR A 19 -12.64 -23.99 9.32
N LEU A 20 -13.28 -24.16 8.17
CA LEU A 20 -13.47 -23.09 7.20
C LEU A 20 -14.41 -22.02 7.77
N PRO A 21 -14.02 -20.73 7.77
CA PRO A 21 -14.93 -19.66 8.17
C PRO A 21 -16.10 -19.53 7.19
N GLU A 22 -17.18 -18.89 7.66
CA GLU A 22 -18.31 -18.55 6.80
C GLU A 22 -17.82 -17.69 5.62
N GLY A 23 -18.20 -18.07 4.38
CA GLY A 23 -17.73 -17.42 3.16
C GLY A 23 -16.42 -17.98 2.57
N ALA A 24 -15.75 -18.95 3.19
CA ALA A 24 -14.48 -19.48 2.69
C ALA A 24 -14.59 -20.47 1.51
N ALA A 25 -15.79 -20.72 1.01
CA ALA A 25 -16.01 -21.65 -0.12
C ALA A 25 -15.26 -21.21 -1.39
N ASP A 26 -15.02 -19.91 -1.57
CA ASP A 26 -14.34 -19.35 -2.74
C ASP A 26 -12.82 -19.23 -2.56
N LEU A 27 -12.30 -19.47 -1.35
CA LEU A 27 -10.87 -19.35 -1.05
C LEU A 27 -9.99 -20.20 -2.00
N PRO A 28 -10.34 -21.46 -2.35
CA PRO A 28 -9.56 -22.23 -3.32
C PRO A 28 -9.51 -21.57 -4.70
N HIS A 29 -10.59 -20.93 -5.14
CA HIS A 29 -10.64 -20.25 -6.44
C HIS A 29 -9.88 -18.92 -6.43
N ILE A 30 -9.94 -18.17 -5.32
CA ILE A 30 -9.16 -16.94 -5.13
C ILE A 30 -7.65 -17.26 -5.13
N LEU A 31 -7.25 -18.36 -4.48
CA LEU A 31 -5.85 -18.78 -4.39
C LEU A 31 -5.33 -19.48 -5.66
N ASP A 32 -6.20 -20.00 -6.53
CA ASP A 32 -5.85 -20.58 -7.84
C ASP A 32 -5.72 -19.51 -8.94
N ALA A 33 -6.04 -18.25 -8.63
CA ALA A 33 -5.84 -17.16 -9.57
C ALA A 33 -4.35 -17.02 -9.89
N PRO A 34 -3.97 -16.81 -11.16
CA PRO A 34 -2.57 -16.60 -11.52
C PRO A 34 -2.07 -15.30 -10.89
N ASP A 35 -0.85 -15.34 -10.36
CA ASP A 35 -0.16 -14.15 -9.89
C ASP A 35 -0.07 -13.11 -11.01
N ARG A 36 -0.29 -11.85 -10.64
CA ARG A 36 -0.21 -10.71 -11.56
C ARG A 36 0.74 -9.69 -10.97
N ASP A 37 1.78 -9.41 -11.72
CA ASP A 37 2.66 -8.30 -11.41
C ASP A 37 1.99 -6.98 -11.82
N ILE A 38 1.98 -6.04 -10.89
CA ILE A 38 1.60 -4.66 -11.15
C ILE A 38 2.89 -3.91 -11.47
N ASP A 39 2.88 -3.18 -12.59
CA ASP A 39 3.90 -2.18 -12.86
C ASP A 39 3.73 -1.01 -11.86
N ARG A 40 4.40 -1.14 -10.71
CA ARG A 40 4.32 -0.19 -9.60
C ARG A 40 4.99 1.14 -9.92
N GLU A 41 5.91 1.19 -10.88
CA GLU A 41 6.51 2.44 -11.33
C GLU A 41 5.47 3.26 -12.08
N THR A 42 4.83 2.66 -13.10
CA THR A 42 3.77 3.32 -13.87
C THR A 42 2.57 3.69 -12.99
N ALA A 43 2.12 2.77 -12.14
CA ALA A 43 0.99 3.02 -11.25
C ALA A 43 1.31 4.07 -10.17
N GLY A 44 2.55 4.05 -9.64
CA GLY A 44 3.04 5.03 -8.68
C GLY A 44 3.05 6.44 -9.24
N GLU A 45 3.60 6.64 -10.45
CA GLU A 45 3.62 7.96 -11.09
C GLU A 45 2.21 8.50 -11.38
N ALA A 46 1.30 7.64 -11.83
CA ALA A 46 -0.10 8.03 -12.03
C ALA A 46 -0.77 8.47 -10.72
N ALA A 47 -0.54 7.73 -9.61
CA ALA A 47 -1.04 8.10 -8.29
C ALA A 47 -0.40 9.41 -7.78
N ARG A 48 0.89 9.62 -8.04
CA ARG A 48 1.62 10.84 -7.68
C ARG A 48 1.06 12.07 -8.37
N GLU A 49 0.71 11.98 -9.65
CA GLU A 49 0.08 13.09 -10.38
C GLU A 49 -1.32 13.40 -9.85
N GLN A 50 -2.10 12.38 -9.47
CA GLN A 50 -3.39 12.60 -8.81
C GLN A 50 -3.22 13.25 -7.43
N LEU A 51 -2.27 12.77 -6.63
CA LEU A 51 -1.93 13.34 -5.32
C LEU A 51 -1.56 14.82 -5.44
N ARG A 52 -0.81 15.20 -6.48
CA ARG A 52 -0.48 16.59 -6.76
C ARG A 52 -1.73 17.46 -6.98
N ALA A 53 -2.67 16.98 -7.79
CA ALA A 53 -3.91 17.69 -8.07
C ALA A 53 -4.76 17.85 -6.79
N ASP A 54 -4.85 16.79 -5.99
CA ASP A 54 -5.59 16.76 -4.74
C ASP A 54 -4.98 17.69 -3.69
N ALA A 55 -3.65 17.67 -3.54
CA ALA A 55 -2.94 18.53 -2.60
C ALA A 55 -3.11 20.02 -2.96
N LEU A 56 -3.05 20.35 -4.26
CA LEU A 56 -3.33 21.71 -4.72
C LEU A 56 -4.78 22.13 -4.42
N ALA A 57 -5.74 21.22 -4.57
CA ALA A 57 -7.13 21.49 -4.28
C ALA A 57 -7.37 21.73 -2.78
N ALA A 58 -6.83 20.87 -1.92
CA ALA A 58 -6.90 21.00 -0.47
C ALA A 58 -6.28 22.33 0.00
N ALA A 59 -5.07 22.66 -0.47
CA ALA A 59 -4.39 23.91 -0.13
C ALA A 59 -5.16 25.15 -0.58
N LYS A 60 -5.79 25.12 -1.77
CA LYS A 60 -6.63 26.22 -2.24
C LYS A 60 -7.89 26.40 -1.41
N ALA A 61 -8.45 25.30 -0.90
CA ALA A 61 -9.65 25.32 -0.07
C ALA A 61 -9.36 25.65 1.41
N GLY A 62 -8.10 25.51 1.86
CA GLY A 62 -7.78 25.56 3.29
C GLY A 62 -8.38 24.37 4.05
N ASP A 63 -8.49 23.21 3.40
CA ASP A 63 -9.13 22.02 3.94
C ASP A 63 -8.11 21.17 4.71
N ALA A 64 -7.92 21.51 5.99
CA ALA A 64 -6.97 20.83 6.87
C ALA A 64 -7.29 19.34 7.09
N ASP A 65 -8.58 18.98 7.15
CA ASP A 65 -9.00 17.58 7.31
C ASP A 65 -8.59 16.76 6.08
N ARG A 66 -8.84 17.29 4.87
CA ARG A 66 -8.38 16.65 3.64
C ARG A 66 -6.85 16.62 3.55
N ALA A 67 -6.17 17.69 3.98
CA ALA A 67 -4.72 17.76 3.95
C ALA A 67 -4.07 16.69 4.84
N SER A 68 -4.60 16.46 6.05
CA SER A 68 -4.14 15.39 6.94
C SER A 68 -4.27 14.00 6.30
N VAL A 69 -5.38 13.72 5.62
CA VAL A 69 -5.55 12.43 4.92
C VAL A 69 -4.55 12.29 3.76
N LEU A 70 -4.30 13.38 3.03
CA LEU A 70 -3.33 13.35 1.92
C LEU A 70 -1.88 13.19 2.41
N LEU A 71 -1.57 13.64 3.63
CA LEU A 71 -0.28 13.42 4.25
C LEU A 71 -0.04 11.92 4.53
N ASP A 72 -1.05 11.21 5.05
CA ASP A 72 -0.97 9.75 5.22
C ASP A 72 -0.77 9.04 3.87
N VAL A 73 -1.48 9.50 2.83
CA VAL A 73 -1.36 8.95 1.47
C VAL A 73 0.05 9.13 0.90
N CYS A 74 0.77 10.20 1.26
CA CYS A 74 2.17 10.38 0.85
C CYS A 74 3.04 9.22 1.35
N TYR A 75 2.92 8.88 2.64
CA TYR A 75 3.68 7.77 3.24
C TYR A 75 3.27 6.41 2.68
N ASP A 76 1.96 6.17 2.51
CA ASP A 76 1.47 4.92 1.93
C ASP A 76 1.96 4.73 0.49
N LEU A 77 1.99 5.81 -0.30
CA LEU A 77 2.42 5.76 -1.69
C LEU A 77 3.91 5.49 -1.82
N GLU A 78 4.76 6.13 -1.02
CA GLU A 78 6.22 5.88 -0.99
C GLU A 78 6.56 4.48 -0.47
N ALA A 79 5.75 3.95 0.46
CA ALA A 79 5.91 2.57 0.92
C ALA A 79 5.53 1.55 -0.16
N TRP A 80 4.57 1.88 -1.03
CA TRP A 80 4.05 0.98 -2.04
C TRP A 80 4.82 1.01 -3.38
N ALA A 81 5.21 2.20 -3.83
CA ALA A 81 5.84 2.45 -5.14
C ALA A 81 7.08 3.34 -5.03
N PRO A 82 8.03 3.23 -5.97
CA PRO A 82 9.28 3.99 -5.96
C PRO A 82 9.08 5.43 -6.45
N VAL A 83 8.30 6.22 -5.72
CA VAL A 83 8.04 7.64 -6.01
C VAL A 83 8.44 8.50 -4.82
N ASP A 84 8.60 9.80 -5.07
CA ASP A 84 8.91 10.81 -4.06
C ASP A 84 7.72 11.77 -3.89
N THR A 85 7.35 12.04 -2.65
CA THR A 85 6.23 12.90 -2.26
C THR A 85 6.64 14.02 -1.29
N ASP A 86 7.94 14.21 -1.03
CA ASP A 86 8.46 15.23 -0.10
C ASP A 86 7.83 16.61 -0.34
N GLU A 87 7.78 17.06 -1.61
CA GLU A 87 7.22 18.37 -1.98
C GLU A 87 5.72 18.52 -1.62
N PHE A 88 4.97 17.42 -1.59
CA PHE A 88 3.55 17.45 -1.24
C PHE A 88 3.37 17.47 0.26
N ARG A 89 4.19 16.72 1.01
CA ARG A 89 4.14 16.71 2.48
C ARG A 89 4.39 18.10 3.04
N GLU A 90 5.45 18.78 2.57
CA GLU A 90 5.75 20.16 2.96
C GLU A 90 4.57 21.10 2.69
N ARG A 91 3.92 20.95 1.54
CA ARG A 91 2.81 21.83 1.14
C ARG A 91 1.51 21.54 1.87
N LEU A 92 1.28 20.30 2.28
CA LEU A 92 0.09 19.86 3.01
C LEU A 92 0.19 20.22 4.50
N ASP A 93 1.39 20.16 5.10
CA ASP A 93 1.65 20.59 6.48
C ASP A 93 1.37 22.10 6.70
N ASP A 94 1.43 22.88 5.61
CA ASP A 94 1.19 24.33 5.61
C ASP A 94 -0.29 24.72 5.40
N VAL A 95 -1.21 23.77 5.21
CA VAL A 95 -2.65 24.01 4.97
C VAL A 95 -3.42 24.20 6.27
#